data_AF-A0A0D7CGH4-F1
#
_entry.id   AF-A0A0D7CGH4-F1
#
_cell.length_a   1.000
_cell.length_b   1.000
_cell.length_c   1.000
_cell.angle_alpha   90.00
_cell.angle_beta   90.00
_cell.angle_gamma   90.00
#
_symmetry.space_group_name_H-M   'P 1'
#
loop_
_entity.id
_entity.type
_entity.pdbx_description
1 polymer ?
#
loop_
_entity_poly.entity_id
_entity_poly.type
_entity_poly.pdbx_seq_one_letter_code
_entity_poly.pdbx_strand_id
1 'polypeptide(L)'
;MPTDPLPDLASDFVPFATAALDFHRAINLPTGPMAAHRTELDALHAHLTALYGLLDTHTARTTPVAEAEGDHLRACRIRLWQAAEHLHDAYHAAPHPGTGRPRTREACRARLPEGAPELTICQRHLATAAHVRRDHTPADLRDPFTGLTRH
;
A
#
# COMPACT_ATOMS: atom_id res chain seq x y z
N MET A 1 10.54 3.11 37.10
CA MET A 1 10.46 1.68 36.72
C MET A 1 11.53 1.45 35.67
N PRO A 2 12.50 0.56 35.87
CA PRO A 2 13.41 0.21 34.79
C PRO A 2 12.59 -0.51 33.71
N THR A 3 12.57 0.05 32.51
CA THR A 3 11.99 -0.58 31.34
C THR A 3 12.86 -1.76 30.98
N ASP A 4 12.32 -2.98 31.07
CA ASP A 4 13.01 -4.15 30.52
C ASP A 4 13.38 -3.88 29.06
N PRO A 5 14.57 -4.33 28.60
CA PRO A 5 14.96 -4.16 27.22
C PRO A 5 13.93 -4.81 26.32
N LEU A 6 13.53 -4.09 25.26
CA LEU A 6 12.65 -4.65 24.25
C LEU A 6 13.33 -5.90 23.66
N PRO A 7 12.57 -6.97 23.37
CA PRO A 7 13.12 -8.13 22.69
C PRO A 7 13.74 -7.70 21.36
N ASP A 8 14.93 -8.22 21.07
CA ASP A 8 15.58 -7.99 19.78
C ASP A 8 14.63 -8.40 18.66
N LEU A 9 14.59 -7.60 17.59
CA LEU A 9 13.93 -8.01 16.36
C LEU A 9 14.56 -9.32 15.89
N ALA A 10 13.73 -10.26 15.44
CA ALA A 10 14.26 -11.46 14.79
C ALA A 10 15.23 -11.04 13.68
N SER A 11 16.49 -11.47 13.79
CA SER A 11 17.61 -11.03 12.95
C SER A 11 17.34 -11.18 11.45
N ASP A 12 16.43 -12.08 11.09
CA ASP A 12 16.22 -12.52 9.72
C ASP A 12 15.00 -11.85 9.06
N PHE A 13 14.20 -11.06 9.79
CA PHE A 13 12.95 -10.50 9.27
C PHE A 13 13.15 -9.59 8.06
N VAL A 14 14.12 -8.66 8.13
CA VAL A 14 14.43 -7.74 7.03
C VAL A 14 15.05 -8.49 5.83
N PRO A 15 16.07 -9.35 6.02
CA PRO A 15 16.57 -10.20 4.94
C PRO A 15 15.48 -10.99 4.19
N PHE A 16 14.49 -11.56 4.90
CA PHE A 16 13.39 -12.28 4.25
C PHE A 16 12.48 -11.36 3.43
N ALA A 17 12.09 -10.20 3.98
CA ALA A 17 11.25 -9.24 3.26
C ALA A 17 11.95 -8.70 2.01
N THR A 18 13.26 -8.40 2.12
CA THR A 18 14.08 -7.96 0.99
C THR A 18 14.20 -9.06 -0.07
N ALA A 19 14.51 -10.29 0.34
CA ALA A 19 14.59 -11.42 -0.58
C ALA A 19 13.28 -11.65 -1.34
N ALA A 20 12.12 -11.51 -0.68
CA ALA A 20 10.83 -11.63 -1.34
C ALA A 20 10.61 -10.58 -2.45
N LEU A 21 11.06 -9.33 -2.22
CA LEU A 21 11.03 -8.28 -3.24
C LEU A 21 12.02 -8.56 -4.39
N ASP A 22 13.20 -9.08 -4.07
CA ASP A 22 14.19 -9.48 -5.08
C ASP A 22 13.69 -10.65 -5.93
N PHE A 23 13.02 -11.64 -5.34
CA PHE A 23 12.37 -12.72 -6.08
C PHE A 23 11.24 -12.21 -6.97
N HIS A 24 10.40 -11.31 -6.46
CA HIS A 24 9.37 -10.66 -7.28
C HIS A 24 10.03 -10.02 -8.51
N ARG A 25 11.09 -9.25 -8.32
CA ARG A 25 11.84 -8.62 -9.40
C ARG A 25 12.46 -9.64 -10.37
N ALA A 26 13.18 -10.62 -9.86
CA ALA A 26 13.94 -11.55 -10.70
C ALA A 26 13.05 -12.48 -11.53
N ILE A 27 11.88 -12.85 -11.01
CA ILE A 27 10.99 -13.84 -11.63
C ILE A 27 9.89 -13.17 -12.45
N ASN A 28 9.33 -12.06 -11.97
CA ASN A 28 8.11 -11.49 -12.55
C ASN A 28 8.35 -10.26 -13.42
N LEU A 29 9.51 -9.58 -13.33
CA LEU A 29 9.76 -8.44 -14.22
C LEU A 29 10.27 -8.93 -15.59
N PRO A 30 9.58 -8.60 -16.70
CA PRO A 30 10.05 -8.93 -18.02
C PRO A 30 11.34 -8.17 -18.38
N THR A 31 12.20 -8.80 -19.18
CA THR A 31 13.41 -8.16 -19.70
C THR A 31 13.05 -7.30 -20.92
N GLY A 32 13.10 -5.98 -20.81
CA GLY A 32 12.90 -5.04 -21.92
C GLY A 32 11.93 -3.88 -21.61
N PRO A 33 11.75 -2.92 -22.54
CA PRO A 33 10.84 -1.79 -22.36
C PRO A 33 9.38 -2.23 -22.53
N MET A 34 8.80 -2.78 -21.48
CA MET A 34 7.39 -3.21 -21.42
C MET A 34 6.64 -2.40 -20.38
N ALA A 35 5.36 -2.09 -20.67
CA ALA A 35 4.49 -1.49 -19.67
C ALA A 35 4.20 -2.48 -18.54
N ALA A 36 4.03 -1.97 -17.31
CA ALA A 36 3.75 -2.80 -16.15
C ALA A 36 2.45 -3.59 -16.34
N HIS A 37 2.50 -4.89 -16.06
CA HIS A 37 1.34 -5.77 -16.18
C HIS A 37 0.41 -5.60 -14.97
N ARG A 38 -0.88 -5.91 -15.16
CA ARG A 38 -1.89 -5.81 -14.09
C ARG A 38 -1.53 -6.62 -12.84
N THR A 39 -0.88 -7.77 -13.00
CA THR A 39 -0.43 -8.62 -11.89
C THR A 39 0.70 -7.97 -11.09
N GLU A 40 1.64 -7.31 -11.77
CA GLU A 40 2.72 -6.57 -11.11
C GLU A 40 2.15 -5.40 -10.31
N LEU A 41 1.20 -4.65 -10.89
CA LEU A 41 0.53 -3.53 -10.24
C LEU A 41 -0.28 -3.97 -9.01
N ASP A 42 -0.98 -5.12 -9.07
CA ASP A 42 -1.66 -5.70 -7.89
C ASP A 42 -0.67 -6.07 -6.79
N ALA A 43 0.44 -6.73 -7.13
CA ALA A 43 1.43 -7.16 -6.16
C ALA A 43 2.16 -5.96 -5.51
N LEU A 44 2.50 -4.92 -6.27
CA LEU A 44 3.03 -3.66 -5.72
C LEU A 44 2.03 -2.98 -4.78
N HIS A 45 0.74 -2.94 -5.15
CA HIS A 45 -0.32 -2.43 -4.28
C HIS A 45 -0.44 -3.25 -2.99
N ALA A 46 -0.30 -4.58 -3.06
CA ALA A 46 -0.30 -5.47 -1.90
C ALA A 46 0.84 -5.11 -0.93
N HIS A 47 2.06 -4.92 -1.44
CA HIS A 47 3.20 -4.54 -0.63
C HIS A 47 2.99 -3.18 0.08
N LEU A 48 2.50 -2.16 -0.64
CA LEU A 48 2.26 -0.84 -0.03
C LEU A 48 1.16 -0.87 1.03
N THR A 49 0.07 -1.59 0.80
CA THR A 49 -1.02 -1.72 1.79
C THR A 49 -0.61 -2.54 3.02
N ALA A 50 0.22 -3.57 2.84
CA ALA A 50 0.79 -4.31 3.96
C ALA A 50 1.72 -3.41 4.81
N LEU A 51 2.58 -2.63 4.17
CA LEU A 51 3.45 -1.67 4.86
C LEU A 51 2.65 -0.56 5.55
N TYR A 52 1.56 -0.08 4.93
CA TYR A 52 0.63 0.86 5.57
C TYR A 52 0.07 0.30 6.88
N GLY A 53 -0.42 -0.95 6.88
CA GLY A 53 -0.97 -1.58 8.09
C GLY A 53 0.08 -1.80 9.20
N LEU A 54 1.32 -2.12 8.82
CA LEU A 54 2.44 -2.19 9.76
C LEU A 54 2.69 -0.82 10.41
N LEU A 55 2.80 0.24 9.60
CA LEU A 55 2.98 1.59 10.13
C LEU A 55 1.79 2.07 10.96
N ASP A 56 0.55 1.71 10.60
CA ASP A 56 -0.64 2.01 11.41
C ASP A 56 -0.52 1.47 12.83
N THR A 57 -0.08 0.21 12.95
CA THR A 57 0.17 -0.42 14.25
C THR A 57 1.24 0.34 15.06
N HIS A 58 2.31 0.80 14.40
CA HIS A 58 3.34 1.59 15.06
C HIS A 58 2.85 2.99 15.46
N THR A 59 2.14 3.70 14.57
CA THR A 59 1.54 5.01 14.88
C THR A 59 0.62 4.91 16.10
N ALA A 60 -0.29 3.93 16.13
CA ALA A 60 -1.24 3.75 17.23
C ALA A 60 -0.55 3.49 18.59
N ARG A 61 0.61 2.81 18.59
CA ARG A 61 1.40 2.53 19.80
C ARG A 61 2.26 3.72 20.23
N THR A 62 2.81 4.47 19.28
CA THR A 62 3.75 5.57 19.55
C THR A 62 3.04 6.86 19.94
N THR A 63 1.95 7.23 19.24
CA THR A 63 1.28 8.53 19.45
C THR A 63 0.92 8.83 20.92
N PRO A 64 0.39 7.90 21.73
CA PRO A 64 0.02 8.19 23.12
C PRO A 64 1.20 8.52 24.06
N VAL A 65 2.43 8.15 23.68
CA VAL A 65 3.63 8.29 24.52
C VAL A 65 4.70 9.21 23.93
N ALA A 66 4.66 9.46 22.62
CA ALA A 66 5.56 10.34 21.89
C ALA A 66 4.83 10.96 20.68
N GLU A 67 4.08 12.03 20.92
CA GLU A 67 3.19 12.66 19.94
C GLU A 67 3.91 13.06 18.65
N ALA A 68 5.02 13.79 18.75
CA ALA A 68 5.81 14.24 17.60
C ALA A 68 6.34 13.07 16.73
N GLU A 69 6.74 11.96 17.35
CA GLU A 69 7.13 10.75 16.61
C GLU A 69 5.91 10.11 15.92
N GLY A 70 4.79 10.05 16.63
CA GLY A 70 3.50 9.62 16.10
C GLY A 70 3.07 10.41 14.86
N ASP A 71 3.26 11.74 14.87
CA ASP A 71 2.93 12.62 13.75
C ASP A 71 3.77 12.32 12.51
N HIS A 72 5.07 12.05 12.68
CA HIS A 72 5.91 11.59 11.58
C HIS A 72 5.46 10.25 11.01
N LEU A 73 5.12 9.28 11.87
CA LEU A 73 4.61 7.98 11.43
C LEU A 73 3.27 8.12 10.69
N ARG A 74 2.38 9.00 11.18
CA ARG A 74 1.12 9.34 10.54
C ARG A 74 1.36 9.93 9.14
N ALA A 75 2.32 10.83 8.99
CA ALA A 75 2.70 11.41 7.71
C ALA A 75 3.21 10.34 6.73
N CYS A 76 4.06 9.39 7.19
CA CYS A 76 4.51 8.27 6.38
C CYS A 76 3.34 7.42 5.85
N ARG A 77 2.34 7.13 6.70
CA ARG A 77 1.15 6.37 6.32
C ARG A 77 0.34 7.07 5.23
N ILE A 78 0.13 8.39 5.34
CA ILE A 78 -0.58 9.17 4.31
C ILE A 78 0.13 9.04 2.96
N ARG A 79 1.46 9.15 2.95
CA ARG A 79 2.26 9.04 1.72
C ARG A 79 2.18 7.64 1.09
N LEU A 80 2.22 6.58 1.91
CA LEU A 80 2.01 5.22 1.42
C LEU A 80 0.62 5.02 0.83
N TRP A 81 -0.41 5.58 1.47
CA TRP A 81 -1.76 5.52 0.94
C TRP A 81 -1.87 6.23 -0.42
N GLN A 82 -1.36 7.45 -0.55
CA GLN A 82 -1.33 8.19 -1.82
C GLN A 82 -0.62 7.39 -2.93
N ALA A 83 0.52 6.76 -2.61
CA ALA A 83 1.23 5.89 -3.55
C ALA A 83 0.38 4.66 -3.94
N ALA A 84 -0.33 4.05 -2.99
CA ALA A 84 -1.25 2.95 -3.26
C ALA A 84 -2.47 3.38 -4.10
N GLU A 85 -2.97 4.61 -3.95
CA GLU A 85 -4.01 5.17 -4.83
C GLU A 85 -3.50 5.26 -6.28
N HIS A 86 -2.30 5.79 -6.49
CA HIS A 86 -1.70 5.86 -7.83
C HIS A 86 -1.48 4.49 -8.48
N LEU A 87 -1.05 3.48 -7.72
CA LEU A 87 -0.94 2.10 -8.24
C LEU A 87 -2.31 1.53 -8.63
N HIS A 88 -3.35 1.81 -7.85
CA HIS A 88 -4.71 1.37 -8.16
C HIS A 88 -5.26 2.06 -9.41
N ASP A 89 -4.99 3.35 -9.60
CA ASP A 89 -5.33 4.07 -10.83
C ASP A 89 -4.57 3.54 -12.04
N ALA A 90 -3.27 3.26 -11.89
CA ALA A 90 -2.45 2.63 -12.93
C ALA A 90 -3.00 1.26 -13.33
N TYR A 91 -3.45 0.45 -12.36
CA TYR A 91 -4.09 -0.84 -12.60
C TYR A 91 -5.38 -0.71 -13.44
N HIS A 92 -6.16 0.34 -13.20
CA HIS A 92 -7.35 0.63 -14.00
C HIS A 92 -7.03 1.14 -15.41
N ALA A 93 -5.91 1.86 -15.58
CA ALA A 93 -5.43 2.29 -16.90
C ALA A 93 -4.79 1.15 -17.70
N ALA A 94 -4.25 0.12 -17.04
CA ALA A 94 -3.58 -1.00 -17.69
C ALA A 94 -4.56 -1.88 -18.52
N PRO A 95 -4.18 -2.26 -19.76
CA PRO A 95 -4.99 -3.14 -20.61
C PRO A 95 -5.31 -4.48 -19.93
N HIS A 96 -6.53 -4.99 -20.11
CA HIS A 96 -6.90 -6.31 -19.62
C HIS A 96 -6.31 -7.42 -20.53
N PRO A 97 -5.74 -8.52 -19.98
CA PRO A 97 -5.00 -9.51 -20.76
C PRO A 97 -5.85 -10.20 -21.84
N GLY A 98 -7.13 -10.45 -21.57
CA GLY A 98 -8.02 -11.13 -22.50
C GLY A 98 -8.58 -10.25 -23.63
N THR A 99 -8.59 -8.93 -23.47
CA THR A 99 -9.26 -8.01 -24.41
C THR A 99 -8.35 -6.91 -24.98
N GLY A 100 -7.17 -6.71 -24.39
CA GLY A 100 -6.25 -5.62 -24.75
C GLY A 100 -6.80 -4.22 -24.49
N ARG A 101 -7.95 -4.09 -23.81
CA ARG A 101 -8.61 -2.82 -23.50
C ARG A 101 -8.67 -2.59 -21.99
N PRO A 102 -8.61 -1.33 -21.52
CA PRO A 102 -8.91 -1.03 -20.12
C PRO A 102 -10.31 -1.52 -19.74
N ARG A 103 -10.48 -2.02 -18.51
CA ARG A 103 -11.80 -2.42 -18.02
C ARG A 103 -12.66 -1.18 -17.77
N THR A 104 -13.92 -1.23 -18.16
CA THR A 104 -14.88 -0.17 -17.84
C THR A 104 -15.22 -0.15 -16.35
N ARG A 105 -15.69 0.99 -15.84
CA ARG A 105 -16.14 1.11 -14.45
C ARG A 105 -17.33 0.18 -14.17
N GLU A 106 -18.21 0.02 -15.15
CA GLU A 106 -19.38 -0.85 -15.11
C GLU A 106 -18.95 -2.31 -14.95
N ALA A 107 -17.95 -2.75 -15.73
CA ALA A 107 -17.39 -4.09 -15.61
C ALA A 107 -16.80 -4.30 -14.20
N CYS A 108 -16.09 -3.31 -13.64
CA CYS A 108 -15.54 -3.41 -12.28
C CYS A 108 -16.64 -3.50 -11.20
N ARG A 109 -17.78 -2.84 -11.40
CA ARG A 109 -18.92 -2.85 -10.46
C ARG A 109 -19.75 -4.13 -10.50
N ALA A 110 -19.72 -4.87 -11.60
CA ALA A 110 -20.57 -6.04 -11.82
C ALA A 110 -20.30 -7.24 -10.89
N ARG A 111 -19.33 -7.15 -9.95
CA ARG A 111 -19.01 -8.12 -8.87
C ARG A 111 -19.45 -9.56 -9.21
N LEU A 112 -18.86 -10.10 -10.28
CA LEU A 112 -19.27 -11.41 -10.80
C LEU A 112 -19.08 -12.49 -9.71
N PRO A 113 -19.98 -13.50 -9.64
CA PRO A 113 -20.23 -14.28 -8.42
C PRO A 113 -19.13 -15.28 -8.07
N GLU A 114 -18.21 -15.55 -8.99
CA GLU A 114 -17.02 -16.37 -8.74
C GLU A 114 -15.86 -15.40 -8.60
N GLY A 115 -15.40 -15.19 -7.37
CA GLY A 115 -14.39 -14.20 -7.01
C GLY A 115 -13.31 -14.05 -8.08
N ALA A 116 -13.48 -13.05 -8.95
CA ALA A 116 -12.53 -12.79 -10.02
C ALA A 116 -11.20 -12.49 -9.32
N PRO A 117 -10.15 -13.32 -9.47
CA PRO A 117 -8.86 -13.10 -8.82
C PRO A 117 -8.29 -11.72 -9.19
N GLU A 118 -8.75 -11.16 -10.30
CA GLU A 118 -8.43 -9.82 -10.81
C GLU A 118 -9.06 -8.65 -10.01
N LEU A 119 -9.95 -8.90 -9.04
CA LEU A 119 -10.59 -7.87 -8.21
C LEU A 119 -10.01 -7.78 -6.80
N THR A 120 -9.00 -8.59 -6.47
CA THR A 120 -8.27 -8.55 -5.19
C THR A 120 -7.77 -7.14 -4.86
N ILE A 121 -7.16 -6.46 -5.83
CA ILE A 121 -6.66 -5.09 -5.68
C ILE A 121 -7.77 -4.11 -5.32
N CYS A 122 -8.93 -4.18 -6.00
CA CYS A 122 -10.04 -3.25 -5.74
C CYS A 122 -10.65 -3.49 -4.35
N GLN A 123 -10.78 -4.75 -3.94
CA GLN A 123 -11.29 -5.11 -2.61
C GLN A 123 -10.31 -4.64 -1.52
N ARG A 124 -9.01 -4.91 -1.69
CA ARG A 124 -7.95 -4.47 -0.77
C ARG A 124 -7.89 -2.95 -0.66
N HIS A 125 -8.02 -2.27 -1.80
CA HIS A 125 -8.05 -0.81 -1.86
C HIS A 125 -9.26 -0.25 -1.11
N LEU A 126 -10.47 -0.78 -1.34
CA LEU A 126 -11.68 -0.32 -0.64
C LEU A 126 -11.62 -0.57 0.87
N ALA A 127 -11.12 -1.74 1.29
CA ALA A 127 -10.92 -2.05 2.69
C ALA A 127 -9.97 -1.03 3.34
N THR A 128 -8.79 -0.83 2.75
CA THR A 128 -7.78 0.12 3.26
C THR A 128 -8.32 1.56 3.25
N ALA A 129 -9.04 1.98 2.21
CA ALA A 129 -9.67 3.30 2.13
C ALA A 129 -10.67 3.54 3.27
N ALA A 130 -11.40 2.52 3.70
CA ALA A 130 -12.33 2.61 4.83
C ALA A 130 -11.60 2.80 6.17
N HIS A 131 -10.38 2.27 6.32
CA HIS A 131 -9.52 2.57 7.46
C HIS A 131 -8.97 4.00 7.37
N VAL A 132 -8.41 4.38 6.22
CA VAL A 132 -7.84 5.71 5.98
C VAL A 132 -8.84 6.83 6.29
N ARG A 133 -10.09 6.69 5.85
CA ARG A 133 -11.14 7.69 6.08
C ARG A 133 -11.56 7.85 7.54
N ARG A 134 -11.27 6.88 8.41
CA ARG A 134 -11.51 6.99 9.86
C ARG A 134 -10.42 7.80 10.55
N ASP A 135 -9.18 7.70 10.06
CA ASP A 135 -8.01 8.20 10.77
C ASP A 135 -7.42 9.49 10.14
N HIS A 136 -7.89 9.83 8.94
CA HIS A 136 -7.40 10.97 8.17
C HIS A 136 -8.55 11.82 7.60
N THR A 137 -8.33 13.13 7.59
CA THR A 137 -9.23 14.09 6.95
C THR A 137 -8.92 14.21 5.46
N PRO A 138 -9.87 14.67 4.62
CA PRO A 138 -9.59 14.97 3.22
C PRO A 138 -8.49 16.01 3.00
N ALA A 139 -8.26 16.90 3.96
CA ALA A 139 -7.17 17.89 3.90
C ALA A 139 -5.81 17.21 4.08
N ASP A 140 -5.69 16.30 5.05
CA ASP A 140 -4.47 15.50 5.27
C ASP A 140 -4.02 14.77 3.99
N LEU A 141 -4.99 14.21 3.26
CA LEU A 141 -4.72 13.43 2.05
C LEU A 141 -4.37 14.29 0.82
N ARG A 142 -4.66 15.59 0.85
CA ARG A 142 -4.40 16.52 -0.25
C ARG A 142 -3.16 17.38 -0.03
N ASP A 143 -2.51 17.25 1.12
CA ASP A 143 -1.33 18.05 1.45
C ASP A 143 -0.15 17.72 0.50
N PRO A 144 0.46 18.72 -0.16
CA PRO A 144 1.54 18.50 -1.11
C PRO A 144 2.77 17.82 -0.48
N PHE A 145 3.50 17.09 -1.31
CA PHE A 145 4.68 16.31 -0.92
C PHE A 145 5.76 17.13 -0.17
N THR A 146 5.85 18.44 -0.41
CA THR A 146 6.89 19.33 0.12
C THR A 146 6.53 20.04 1.44
N GLY A 147 5.36 19.76 2.03
CA GLY A 147 5.02 20.24 3.37
C GLY A 147 5.98 19.63 4.40
N LEU A 148 6.86 20.44 4.98
CA LEU A 148 7.62 20.04 6.17
C LEU A 148 6.62 19.71 7.28
N THR A 149 6.71 18.53 7.89
CA THR A 149 5.99 18.26 9.14
C THR A 149 6.52 19.25 10.19
N ARG A 150 5.66 20.17 10.61
CA ARG A 150 5.99 21.15 11.65
C ARG A 150 5.38 20.66 12.96
N HIS A 151 6.21 20.56 13.97
CA HIS A 151 5.83 20.30 15.36
C HIS A 151 5.71 21.62 16.12
#